data_AF-A0A1S1LB60-F1
#
_entry.id   AF-A0A1S1LB60-F1
#
_cell.length_a   1.000
_cell.length_b   1.000
_cell.length_c   1.000
_cell.angle_alpha   90.00
_cell.angle_beta   90.00
_cell.angle_gamma   90.00
#
_symmetry.space_group_name_H-M   'P 1'
#
loop_
_entity.id
_entity.type
_entity.pdbx_description
1 polymer ?
#
loop_
_entity_poly.entity_id
_entity_poly.type
_entity_poly.pdbx_seq_one_letter_code
_entity_poly.pdbx_strand_id
1 'polypeptide(L)'
;MKAIPLLAVCAISALVSGCVESVSGDAVRATESSTSPRSSYRDKLSAELRKQLDRARELQKVDPCSLIDLDAAGRLATITSVGTAAKPINCEIEYQVPQQPATYPDEGLSDVPGLPRLLQSGQRYSVTGGTEAVDHVGSMCFKRLFTGYEDAEGKEMISYSLSVSGNAIGAQDPTPRCQDLEPLVNASRPFAAHPTLRADSRRLPQSKLMNVDPCAVIDALSGQPKVEISTPIYPFSCAFKPEGGTKRSITLLFEEADAARRSIEPAKSGRSSVNKYLDLLGAQATISASGGDCMLIAYLDLDRPISGSDPLSQKPWIPKVMVNAEDENASCPKAVEAATEVVRLYKEAK
;
A
#
# COMPACT_ATOMS: atom_id res chain seq x y z
N MET A 1 -85.60 16.98 36.84
CA MET A 1 -86.11 15.62 36.53
C MET A 1 -84.97 14.63 36.70
N LYS A 2 -85.14 13.63 37.61
CA LYS A 2 -84.52 12.29 37.74
C LYS A 2 -82.97 12.17 37.65
N ALA A 3 -82.23 11.33 38.39
CA ALA A 3 -82.33 10.47 39.59
C ALA A 3 -80.85 10.01 39.80
N ILE A 4 -80.22 10.21 40.96
CA ILE A 4 -79.87 9.22 42.01
C ILE A 4 -79.13 7.93 41.56
N PRO A 5 -78.13 7.46 42.34
CA PRO A 5 -76.95 6.66 41.95
C PRO A 5 -77.02 5.18 42.42
N LEU A 6 -75.90 4.44 42.32
CA LEU A 6 -75.39 3.33 43.18
C LEU A 6 -74.84 2.08 42.43
N LEU A 7 -73.62 1.71 42.85
CA LEU A 7 -73.07 0.38 43.19
C LEU A 7 -72.88 -0.72 42.12
N ALA A 8 -71.64 -1.21 42.02
CA ALA A 8 -71.20 -2.55 42.46
C ALA A 8 -69.68 -2.70 42.17
N VAL A 9 -68.80 -2.71 43.18
CA VAL A 9 -68.34 -3.90 43.94
C VAL A 9 -67.42 -4.82 43.13
N CYS A 10 -66.12 -4.80 43.41
CA CYS A 10 -65.41 -5.95 44.01
C CYS A 10 -63.90 -5.68 44.13
N ALA A 11 -63.44 -5.63 45.37
CA ALA A 11 -62.05 -5.73 45.76
C ALA A 11 -61.57 -7.19 45.64
N ILE A 12 -60.37 -7.40 45.11
CA ILE A 12 -59.53 -8.54 45.48
C ILE A 12 -58.15 -8.00 45.84
N SER A 13 -57.93 -7.93 47.15
CA SER A 13 -56.61 -7.83 47.78
C SER A 13 -55.93 -9.18 47.72
N ALA A 14 -54.65 -9.26 47.32
CA ALA A 14 -53.67 -10.17 47.92
C ALA A 14 -52.26 -10.05 47.28
N LEU A 15 -51.32 -9.59 48.12
CA LEU A 15 -50.01 -10.22 48.37
C LEU A 15 -48.98 -10.28 47.22
N VAL A 16 -48.14 -9.24 47.16
CA VAL A 16 -46.68 -9.46 47.06
C VAL A 16 -45.97 -8.49 48.01
N SER A 17 -45.86 -8.89 49.28
CA SER A 17 -44.86 -8.33 50.18
C SER A 17 -43.52 -9.01 49.87
N GLY A 18 -42.71 -8.35 49.03
CA GLY A 18 -41.30 -8.68 48.82
C GLY A 18 -40.44 -7.59 49.43
N CYS A 19 -39.52 -7.97 50.30
CA CYS A 19 -38.58 -7.11 50.99
C CYS A 19 -37.84 -6.18 50.01
N VAL A 20 -38.03 -4.87 50.15
CA VAL A 20 -37.11 -3.89 49.57
C VAL A 20 -35.96 -3.72 50.56
N GLU A 21 -34.98 -4.63 50.51
CA GLU A 21 -33.65 -4.27 50.98
C GLU A 21 -33.09 -3.29 49.95
N SER A 22 -33.07 -2.00 50.29
CA SER A 22 -32.28 -1.04 49.54
C SER A 22 -30.81 -1.40 49.74
N VAL A 23 -30.24 -2.17 48.82
CA VAL A 23 -28.79 -2.19 48.66
C VAL A 23 -28.42 -0.77 48.27
N SER A 24 -27.79 -0.05 49.19
CA SER A 24 -27.11 1.21 48.88
C SER A 24 -25.92 0.88 47.99
N GLY A 25 -26.21 0.62 46.71
CA GLY A 25 -25.21 0.66 45.67
C GLY A 25 -24.87 2.12 45.49
N ASP A 26 -23.74 2.53 46.06
CA ASP A 26 -23.03 3.67 45.47
C ASP A 26 -22.92 3.35 43.99
N ALA A 27 -23.67 4.10 43.18
CA ALA A 27 -23.41 4.16 41.77
C ALA A 27 -22.00 4.74 41.68
N VAL A 28 -21.01 3.84 41.65
CA VAL A 28 -19.66 4.15 41.21
C VAL A 28 -19.89 4.81 39.88
N ARG A 29 -19.77 6.14 39.85
CA ARG A 29 -19.57 6.88 38.60
C ARG A 29 -18.53 6.04 37.90
N ALA A 30 -18.90 5.47 36.75
CA ALA A 30 -17.92 4.93 35.83
C ALA A 30 -16.83 5.97 35.83
N THR A 31 -15.69 5.61 36.43
CA THR A 31 -14.47 6.37 36.33
C THR A 31 -14.45 6.67 34.86
N GLU A 32 -14.51 7.96 34.50
CA GLU A 32 -14.10 8.40 33.19
C GLU A 32 -12.76 7.71 33.03
N SER A 33 -12.76 6.58 32.31
CA SER A 33 -11.55 5.93 31.85
C SER A 33 -10.83 7.10 31.27
N SER A 34 -9.73 7.45 31.90
CA SER A 34 -8.92 8.57 31.51
C SER A 34 -8.49 8.28 30.08
N THR A 35 -9.30 8.70 29.12
CA THR A 35 -8.91 8.96 27.74
C THR A 35 -8.07 10.22 27.81
N SER A 36 -6.96 10.15 28.58
CA SER A 36 -5.74 10.77 28.13
C SER A 36 -5.62 10.34 26.66
N PRO A 37 -5.60 11.29 25.71
CA PRO A 37 -5.41 10.95 24.31
C PRO A 37 -4.22 10.01 24.25
N ARG A 38 -4.43 8.80 23.71
CA ARG A 38 -3.35 7.84 23.54
C ARG A 38 -2.29 8.59 22.74
N SER A 39 -1.14 8.86 23.36
CA SER A 39 -0.08 9.65 22.71
C SER A 39 0.28 8.98 21.40
N SER A 40 0.20 9.73 20.31
CA SER A 40 0.51 9.20 18.99
C SER A 40 2.01 8.97 18.90
N TYR A 41 2.43 7.96 18.14
CA TYR A 41 3.82 7.66 17.85
C TYR A 41 4.52 8.90 17.28
N ARG A 42 3.76 9.74 16.57
CA ARG A 42 4.22 11.02 16.01
C ARG A 42 4.76 11.97 17.07
N ASP A 43 4.18 11.98 18.27
CA ASP A 43 4.61 12.84 19.38
C ASP A 43 5.99 12.42 19.92
N LYS A 44 6.38 11.17 19.70
CA LYS A 44 7.65 10.59 20.14
C LYS A 44 8.77 10.78 19.10
N LEU A 45 8.46 11.33 17.92
CA LEU A 45 9.42 11.52 16.84
C LEU A 45 10.18 12.84 16.94
N SER A 46 11.44 12.83 16.49
CA SER A 46 12.21 14.05 16.29
C SER A 46 11.52 14.99 15.30
N ALA A 47 11.85 16.28 15.33
CA ALA A 47 11.30 17.26 14.38
C ALA A 47 11.60 16.87 12.92
N GLU A 48 12.79 16.33 12.66
CA GLU A 48 13.20 15.89 11.31
C GLU A 48 12.39 14.69 10.82
N LEU A 49 12.19 13.67 11.67
CA LEU A 49 11.36 12.52 11.31
C LEU A 49 9.90 12.91 11.08
N ARG A 50 9.37 13.87 11.85
CA ARG A 50 8.02 14.41 11.61
C ARG A 50 7.93 15.09 10.24
N LYS A 51 8.93 15.89 9.86
CA LYS A 51 9.00 16.52 8.54
C LYS A 51 9.05 15.49 7.41
N GLN A 52 9.88 14.44 7.52
CA GLN A 52 9.92 13.35 6.54
C GLN A 52 8.58 12.62 6.43
N LEU A 53 7.92 12.37 7.56
CA LEU A 53 6.61 11.73 7.60
C LEU A 53 5.51 12.61 6.97
N ASP A 54 5.55 13.93 7.20
CA ASP A 54 4.64 14.89 6.55
C ASP A 54 4.87 14.94 5.04
N ARG A 55 6.13 14.99 4.60
CA ARG A 55 6.48 14.88 3.18
C ARG A 55 5.97 13.58 2.57
N ALA A 56 6.15 12.46 3.25
CA ALA A 56 5.65 11.16 2.82
C ALA A 56 4.12 11.17 2.63
N ARG A 57 3.36 11.85 3.52
CA ARG A 57 1.90 12.04 3.41
C ARG A 57 1.49 12.90 2.24
N GLU A 58 2.24 13.95 1.92
CA GLU A 58 1.99 14.76 0.72
C GLU A 58 2.14 13.90 -0.53
N LEU A 59 3.20 13.09 -0.59
CA LEU A 59 3.49 12.22 -1.73
C LEU A 59 2.43 11.11 -1.93
N GLN A 60 1.77 10.64 -0.86
CA GLN A 60 0.65 9.70 -1.02
C GLN A 60 -0.52 10.28 -1.83
N LYS A 61 -0.71 11.60 -1.75
CA LYS A 61 -1.79 12.33 -2.45
C LYS A 61 -1.47 12.63 -3.89
N VAL A 62 -0.22 12.48 -4.33
CA VAL A 62 0.20 12.73 -5.70
C VAL A 62 -0.27 11.60 -6.62
N ASP A 63 -0.81 11.97 -7.78
CA ASP A 63 -1.01 11.05 -8.90
C ASP A 63 0.34 10.82 -9.61
N PRO A 64 0.99 9.65 -9.47
CA PRO A 64 2.22 9.38 -10.20
C PRO A 64 2.04 9.38 -11.72
N CYS A 65 0.85 9.10 -12.26
CA CYS A 65 0.60 9.14 -13.70
C CYS A 65 0.40 10.56 -14.23
N SER A 66 0.32 11.56 -13.35
CA SER A 66 0.36 12.96 -13.74
C SER A 66 1.77 13.53 -13.79
N LEU A 67 2.81 12.74 -13.49
CA LEU A 67 4.22 13.18 -13.51
C LEU A 67 4.84 13.05 -14.91
N ILE A 68 4.07 12.61 -15.89
CA ILE A 68 4.56 12.27 -17.21
C ILE A 68 3.69 12.89 -18.31
N ASP A 69 4.35 13.38 -19.35
CA ASP A 69 3.70 13.79 -20.59
C ASP A 69 3.33 12.53 -21.39
N LEU A 70 2.03 12.20 -21.43
CA LEU A 70 1.53 11.03 -22.14
C LEU A 70 1.55 11.17 -23.66
N ASP A 71 1.51 12.38 -24.20
CA ASP A 71 1.66 12.59 -25.64
C ASP A 71 3.11 12.34 -26.05
N ALA A 72 4.08 12.74 -25.21
CA ALA A 72 5.47 12.37 -25.38
C ALA A 72 5.70 10.87 -25.22
N ALA A 73 5.06 10.21 -24.24
CA ALA A 73 5.15 8.76 -24.06
C ALA A 73 4.58 8.00 -25.27
N GLY A 74 3.43 8.44 -25.79
CA GLY A 74 2.79 7.83 -26.96
C GLY A 74 3.58 7.94 -28.26
N ARG A 75 4.60 8.81 -28.33
CA ARG A 75 5.55 8.87 -29.45
C ARG A 75 6.59 7.74 -29.43
N LEU A 76 6.78 7.06 -28.31
CA LEU A 76 7.75 5.96 -28.19
C LEU A 76 7.24 4.68 -28.88
N ALA A 77 5.98 4.32 -28.62
CA ALA A 77 5.27 3.20 -29.22
C ALA A 77 3.77 3.29 -28.88
N THR A 78 2.96 2.40 -29.45
CA THR A 78 1.53 2.28 -29.10
C THR A 78 1.37 1.87 -27.64
N ILE A 79 0.70 2.70 -26.84
CA ILE A 79 0.39 2.42 -25.44
C ILE A 79 -0.77 1.41 -25.37
N THR A 80 -0.60 0.36 -24.58
CA THR A 80 -1.65 -0.64 -24.32
C THR A 80 -2.27 -0.48 -22.93
N SER A 81 -1.52 0.05 -21.97
CA SER A 81 -1.97 0.25 -20.60
C SER A 81 -1.28 1.44 -19.96
N VAL A 82 -2.01 2.19 -19.14
CA VAL A 82 -1.50 3.24 -18.25
C VAL A 82 -2.16 3.06 -16.89
N GLY A 83 -1.41 3.07 -15.80
CA GLY A 83 -2.04 3.04 -14.48
C GLY A 83 -1.06 2.89 -13.33
N THR A 84 -1.56 2.43 -12.18
CA THR A 84 -0.70 2.08 -11.05
C THR A 84 0.20 0.92 -11.42
N ALA A 85 1.41 0.89 -10.87
CA ALA A 85 2.21 -0.33 -10.77
C ALA A 85 1.88 -1.09 -9.47
N ALA A 86 2.60 -2.18 -9.22
CA ALA A 86 2.58 -2.88 -7.92
C ALA A 86 2.93 -1.95 -6.74
N LYS A 87 3.76 -0.92 -6.95
CA LYS A 87 4.02 0.13 -5.97
C LYS A 87 3.09 1.32 -6.24
N PRO A 88 2.31 1.80 -5.26
CA PRO A 88 1.34 2.89 -5.49
C PRO A 88 1.98 4.22 -5.90
N ILE A 89 3.26 4.43 -5.59
CA ILE A 89 4.02 5.63 -5.96
C ILE A 89 4.46 5.65 -7.43
N ASN A 90 4.27 4.54 -8.15
CA ASN A 90 4.70 4.41 -9.53
C ASN A 90 3.50 4.45 -10.49
N CYS A 91 3.67 5.19 -11.58
CA CYS A 91 2.87 5.01 -12.78
C CYS A 91 3.59 4.04 -13.70
N GLU A 92 2.83 3.17 -14.32
CA GLU A 92 3.29 2.21 -15.31
C GLU A 92 2.59 2.47 -16.63
N ILE A 93 3.39 2.50 -17.70
CA ILE A 93 2.92 2.56 -19.09
C ILE A 93 3.48 1.33 -19.79
N GLU A 94 2.58 0.48 -20.26
CA GLU A 94 2.91 -0.69 -21.07
C GLU A 94 2.72 -0.35 -22.55
N TYR A 95 3.64 -0.85 -23.36
CA TYR A 95 3.61 -0.66 -24.80
C TYR A 95 3.29 -1.97 -25.52
N GLN A 96 2.67 -1.84 -26.69
CA GLN A 96 2.50 -2.96 -27.59
C GLN A 96 3.87 -3.38 -28.13
N VAL A 97 4.23 -4.63 -27.89
CA VAL A 97 5.41 -5.27 -28.49
C VAL A 97 4.94 -6.34 -29.46
N PRO A 98 5.25 -6.23 -30.76
CA PRO A 98 4.99 -7.30 -31.72
C PRO A 98 5.65 -8.61 -31.29
N GLN A 99 5.00 -9.73 -31.59
CA GLN A 99 5.52 -11.06 -31.34
C GLN A 99 6.15 -11.66 -32.61
N GLN A 100 7.16 -12.49 -32.43
CA GLN A 100 7.86 -13.26 -33.45
C GLN A 100 8.02 -14.72 -32.97
N PRO A 101 8.28 -15.70 -33.85
CA PRO A 101 8.66 -17.04 -33.42
C PRO A 101 9.88 -16.99 -32.47
N ALA A 102 9.78 -17.70 -31.35
CA ALA A 102 10.86 -17.78 -30.39
C ALA A 102 12.11 -18.47 -31.00
N THR A 103 13.28 -18.21 -30.42
CA THR A 103 14.54 -18.83 -30.86
C THR A 103 14.49 -20.35 -30.72
N TYR A 104 13.80 -20.85 -29.70
CA TYR A 104 13.54 -22.26 -29.50
C TYR A 104 12.09 -22.58 -29.90
N PRO A 105 11.86 -23.52 -30.84
CA PRO A 105 10.52 -23.77 -31.40
C PRO A 105 9.46 -24.20 -30.37
N ASP A 106 9.87 -24.79 -29.27
CA ASP A 106 9.02 -25.24 -28.15
C ASP A 106 8.55 -24.10 -27.24
N GLU A 107 9.18 -22.91 -27.33
CA GLU A 107 8.78 -21.71 -26.59
C GLU A 107 7.67 -20.91 -27.29
N GLY A 108 7.31 -21.27 -28.53
CA GLY A 108 6.22 -20.65 -29.27
C GLY A 108 6.57 -19.26 -29.81
N LEU A 109 5.93 -18.22 -29.28
CA LEU A 109 6.14 -16.83 -29.69
C LEU A 109 6.88 -16.06 -28.60
N SER A 110 7.82 -15.20 -29.00
CA SER A 110 8.53 -14.26 -28.13
C SER A 110 8.33 -12.83 -28.60
N ASP A 111 8.57 -11.87 -27.71
CA ASP A 111 8.58 -10.46 -28.06
C ASP A 111 9.71 -10.16 -29.06
N VAL A 112 9.46 -9.25 -30.01
CA VAL A 112 10.53 -8.68 -30.83
C VAL A 112 11.45 -7.84 -29.92
N PRO A 113 12.76 -8.14 -29.82
CA PRO A 113 13.66 -7.47 -28.88
C PRO A 113 13.98 -6.03 -29.29
N GLY A 114 14.35 -5.21 -28.31
CA GLY A 114 14.80 -3.84 -28.50
C GLY A 114 13.70 -2.81 -28.73
N LEU A 115 12.43 -3.16 -28.49
CA LEU A 115 11.30 -2.24 -28.61
C LEU A 115 10.86 -1.74 -27.22
N PRO A 116 10.35 -0.50 -27.08
CA PRO A 116 9.77 -0.04 -25.83
C PRO A 116 8.74 -1.05 -25.32
N ARG A 117 8.91 -1.50 -24.07
CA ARG A 117 8.02 -2.46 -23.43
C ARG A 117 7.34 -1.87 -22.21
N LEU A 118 8.13 -1.22 -21.37
CA LEU A 118 7.66 -0.70 -20.09
C LEU A 118 8.30 0.64 -19.81
N LEU A 119 7.47 1.62 -19.43
CA LEU A 119 7.93 2.88 -18.91
C LEU A 119 7.35 3.08 -17.51
N GLN A 120 8.19 3.42 -16.55
CA GLN A 120 7.77 3.71 -15.19
C GLN A 120 8.19 5.11 -14.78
N SER A 121 7.35 5.78 -13.99
CA SER A 121 7.64 7.09 -13.41
C SER A 121 7.10 7.19 -11.99
N GLY A 122 7.63 8.13 -11.21
CA GLY A 122 7.09 8.49 -9.89
C GLY A 122 7.85 7.95 -8.69
N GLN A 123 8.67 6.90 -8.86
CA GLN A 123 9.60 6.42 -7.84
C GLN A 123 10.53 7.56 -7.39
N ARG A 124 10.58 7.83 -6.08
CA ARG A 124 11.40 8.90 -5.50
C ARG A 124 12.60 8.37 -4.73
N TYR A 125 13.69 9.12 -4.77
CA TYR A 125 14.93 8.84 -4.08
C TYR A 125 15.51 10.12 -3.50
N SER A 126 16.03 10.06 -2.28
CA SER A 126 16.92 11.08 -1.74
C SER A 126 18.35 10.77 -2.17
N VAL A 127 19.04 11.73 -2.76
CA VAL A 127 20.44 11.59 -3.18
C VAL A 127 21.29 12.71 -2.61
N THR A 128 22.43 12.36 -2.01
CA THR A 128 23.42 13.32 -1.48
C THR A 128 24.30 13.92 -2.59
N GLY A 129 24.31 13.27 -3.76
CA GLY A 129 24.91 13.74 -5.00
C GLY A 129 24.26 13.02 -6.18
N GLY A 130 24.13 13.68 -7.32
CA GLY A 130 23.47 13.11 -8.49
C GLY A 130 23.28 14.13 -9.59
N THR A 131 23.37 13.67 -10.83
CA THR A 131 23.07 14.46 -12.02
C THR A 131 21.72 14.04 -12.59
N GLU A 132 21.10 14.91 -13.37
CA GLU A 132 19.95 14.55 -14.22
C GLU A 132 20.38 13.87 -15.53
N ALA A 133 21.60 13.31 -15.55
CA ALA A 133 22.11 12.57 -16.70
C ALA A 133 21.32 11.27 -16.87
N VAL A 134 21.25 10.81 -18.11
CA VAL A 134 20.70 9.49 -18.43
C VAL A 134 21.75 8.44 -18.10
N ASP A 135 21.30 7.32 -17.53
CA ASP A 135 22.12 6.15 -17.23
C ASP A 135 21.36 4.87 -17.61
N HIS A 136 22.01 3.72 -17.58
CA HIS A 136 21.40 2.43 -17.93
C HIS A 136 21.95 1.25 -17.15
N VAL A 137 21.11 0.23 -16.98
CA VAL A 137 21.49 -1.08 -16.47
C VAL A 137 20.81 -2.13 -17.34
N GLY A 138 21.62 -2.93 -18.05
CA GLY A 138 21.12 -3.90 -19.02
C GLY A 138 20.25 -3.24 -20.09
N SER A 139 19.04 -3.74 -20.27
CA SER A 139 18.03 -3.23 -21.21
C SER A 139 17.17 -2.07 -20.67
N MET A 140 17.49 -1.54 -19.49
CA MET A 140 16.73 -0.46 -18.86
C MET A 140 17.52 0.84 -18.80
N CYS A 141 16.90 1.93 -19.22
CA CYS A 141 17.42 3.29 -19.04
C CYS A 141 16.76 3.96 -17.84
N PHE A 142 17.48 4.86 -17.20
CA PHE A 142 16.99 5.69 -16.12
C PHE A 142 17.35 7.15 -16.36
N LYS A 143 16.43 8.06 -16.03
CA LYS A 143 16.72 9.48 -15.89
C LYS A 143 16.01 10.00 -14.67
N ARG A 144 16.68 10.86 -13.92
CA ARG A 144 16.17 11.41 -12.67
C ARG A 144 15.95 12.92 -12.83
N LEU A 145 14.87 13.42 -12.26
CA LEU A 145 14.54 14.84 -12.22
C LEU A 145 14.51 15.34 -10.79
N PHE A 146 15.17 16.46 -10.53
CA PHE A 146 15.12 17.13 -9.24
C PHE A 146 13.74 17.74 -9.01
N THR A 147 13.20 17.51 -7.82
CA THR A 147 11.85 17.93 -7.45
C THR A 147 11.79 19.33 -6.86
N GLY A 148 12.94 19.92 -6.53
CA GLY A 148 13.01 21.15 -5.73
C GLY A 148 13.03 20.91 -4.21
N TYR A 149 12.78 19.69 -3.74
CA TYR A 149 12.77 19.35 -2.32
C TYR A 149 14.11 18.79 -1.85
N GLU A 150 14.60 19.28 -0.70
CA GLU A 150 15.83 18.83 -0.05
C GLU A 150 15.64 18.76 1.47
N ASP A 151 16.16 17.71 2.08
CA ASP A 151 16.19 17.50 3.53
C ASP A 151 17.52 16.91 3.99
N ALA A 152 17.60 16.43 5.23
CA ALA A 152 18.82 15.87 5.79
C ALA A 152 19.33 14.62 5.05
N GLU A 153 18.48 13.90 4.32
CA GLU A 153 18.83 12.73 3.51
C GLU A 153 19.33 13.11 2.10
N GLY A 154 19.15 14.38 1.71
CA GLY A 154 19.64 14.95 0.46
C GLY A 154 18.52 15.45 -0.45
N LYS A 155 18.81 15.52 -1.74
CA LYS A 155 17.92 16.04 -2.78
C LYS A 155 16.93 14.98 -3.24
N GLU A 156 15.64 15.28 -3.19
CA GLU A 156 14.60 14.39 -3.67
C GLU A 156 14.52 14.44 -5.20
N MET A 157 14.68 13.29 -5.84
CA MET A 157 14.61 13.10 -7.29
C MET A 157 13.48 12.15 -7.66
N ILE A 158 12.75 12.45 -8.74
CA ILE A 158 11.80 11.52 -9.38
C ILE A 158 12.55 10.72 -10.43
N SER A 159 12.41 9.39 -10.40
CA SER A 159 12.99 8.50 -11.41
C SER A 159 11.97 8.17 -12.49
N TYR A 160 12.46 8.19 -13.72
CA TYR A 160 11.82 7.68 -14.92
C TYR A 160 12.67 6.53 -15.43
N SER A 161 12.06 5.41 -15.79
CA SER A 161 12.77 4.30 -16.41
C SER A 161 12.06 3.79 -17.65
N LEU A 162 12.83 3.42 -18.66
CA LEU A 162 12.35 2.82 -19.90
C LEU A 162 13.06 1.48 -20.09
N SER A 163 12.30 0.40 -20.12
CA SER A 163 12.76 -0.95 -20.42
C SER A 163 12.37 -1.32 -21.84
N VAL A 164 13.31 -1.94 -22.56
CA VAL A 164 13.02 -2.55 -23.87
C VAL A 164 12.74 -4.04 -23.75
N SER A 165 11.95 -4.57 -24.68
CA SER A 165 11.70 -6.00 -24.83
C SER A 165 12.99 -6.76 -25.09
N GLY A 166 13.10 -7.99 -24.58
CA GLY A 166 14.26 -8.84 -24.76
C GLY A 166 13.91 -10.30 -24.45
N ASN A 167 14.72 -11.21 -24.98
CA ASN A 167 14.56 -12.65 -24.74
C ASN A 167 15.18 -13.00 -23.39
N ALA A 168 14.50 -13.84 -22.62
CA ALA A 168 14.90 -14.19 -21.27
C ALA A 168 16.28 -14.90 -21.25
N ILE A 169 17.14 -14.44 -20.33
CA ILE A 169 18.36 -15.09 -19.79
C ILE A 169 19.59 -15.16 -20.73
N GLY A 170 20.54 -14.23 -20.56
CA GLY A 170 21.91 -14.35 -21.08
C GLY A 170 22.59 -13.02 -21.45
N ALA A 171 23.87 -13.06 -21.81
CA ALA A 171 24.75 -11.92 -22.10
C ALA A 171 24.41 -11.12 -23.38
N GLN A 172 23.16 -11.15 -23.86
CA GLN A 172 22.68 -10.43 -25.03
C GLN A 172 21.44 -9.60 -24.69
N ASP A 173 21.47 -8.88 -23.57
CA ASP A 173 20.45 -7.86 -23.33
C ASP A 173 20.43 -6.88 -24.52
N PRO A 174 19.25 -6.60 -25.09
CA PRO A 174 19.14 -5.65 -26.19
C PRO A 174 19.63 -4.28 -25.72
N THR A 175 20.28 -3.57 -26.64
CA THR A 175 20.80 -2.22 -26.35
C THR A 175 19.66 -1.34 -25.83
N PRO A 176 19.84 -0.71 -24.66
CA PRO A 176 18.79 0.09 -24.06
C PRO A 176 18.59 1.39 -24.86
N ARG A 177 17.34 1.87 -24.95
CA ARG A 177 16.97 3.02 -25.80
C ARG A 177 17.02 4.36 -25.05
N CYS A 178 18.18 4.69 -24.50
CA CYS A 178 18.33 5.82 -23.58
C CYS A 178 18.16 7.19 -24.24
N GLN A 179 18.43 7.27 -25.53
CA GLN A 179 18.17 8.43 -26.36
C GLN A 179 16.67 8.80 -26.43
N ASP A 180 15.77 7.83 -26.20
CA ASP A 180 14.32 8.06 -26.24
C ASP A 180 13.80 8.59 -24.89
N LEU A 181 14.48 8.26 -23.80
CA LEU A 181 14.04 8.63 -22.45
C LEU A 181 14.25 10.12 -22.17
N GLU A 182 15.34 10.72 -22.66
CA GLU A 182 15.65 12.12 -22.37
C GLU A 182 14.62 13.12 -22.92
N PRO A 183 14.22 13.08 -24.20
CA PRO A 183 13.18 13.96 -24.73
C PRO A 183 11.85 13.83 -23.96
N LEU A 184 11.45 12.59 -23.64
CA LEU A 184 10.24 12.31 -22.87
C LEU A 184 10.29 12.97 -21.48
N VAL A 185 11.38 12.79 -20.76
CA VAL A 185 11.52 13.32 -19.40
C VAL A 185 11.62 14.84 -19.41
N ASN A 186 12.28 15.43 -20.41
CA ASN A 186 12.30 16.88 -20.59
C ASN A 186 10.89 17.44 -20.88
N ALA A 187 10.10 16.78 -21.71
CA ALA A 187 8.70 17.13 -21.95
C ALA A 187 7.84 16.98 -20.67
N SER A 188 8.20 16.05 -19.79
CA SER A 188 7.49 15.77 -18.53
C SER A 188 7.81 16.74 -17.39
N ARG A 189 8.79 17.65 -17.53
CA ARG A 189 9.18 18.58 -16.45
C ARG A 189 8.02 19.45 -15.92
N PRO A 190 7.16 20.06 -16.76
CA PRO A 190 6.03 20.86 -16.25
C PRO A 190 5.03 20.02 -15.45
N PHE A 191 4.83 18.77 -15.85
CA PHE A 191 3.97 17.80 -15.18
C PHE A 191 4.55 17.36 -13.83
N ALA A 192 5.86 17.13 -13.77
CA ALA A 192 6.56 16.81 -12.53
C ALA A 192 6.57 17.98 -11.52
N ALA A 193 6.60 19.22 -12.00
CA ALA A 193 6.54 20.43 -11.19
C ALA A 193 5.13 20.71 -10.64
N HIS A 194 4.09 20.30 -11.38
CA HIS A 194 2.69 20.55 -11.03
C HIS A 194 1.85 19.27 -11.13
N PRO A 195 2.13 18.24 -10.31
CA PRO A 195 1.33 17.02 -10.32
C PRO A 195 -0.10 17.28 -9.87
N THR A 196 -1.03 16.50 -10.43
CA THR A 196 -2.42 16.48 -9.98
C THR A 196 -2.58 15.59 -8.75
N LEU A 197 -3.72 15.75 -8.06
CA LEU A 197 -4.06 14.91 -6.93
C LEU A 197 -4.53 13.54 -7.41
N ARG A 198 -4.17 12.51 -6.66
CA ARG A 198 -4.63 11.12 -6.87
C ARG A 198 -6.15 11.00 -6.83
N ALA A 199 -6.80 11.80 -5.99
CA ALA A 199 -8.25 11.84 -5.86
C ALA A 199 -8.95 12.25 -7.17
N ASP A 200 -8.27 13.03 -8.02
CA ASP A 200 -8.79 13.48 -9.31
C ASP A 200 -8.35 12.58 -10.47
N SER A 201 -7.56 11.54 -10.19
CA SER A 201 -7.00 10.66 -11.21
C SER A 201 -8.07 9.74 -11.80
N ARG A 202 -8.13 9.72 -13.13
CA ARG A 202 -8.87 8.70 -13.88
C ARG A 202 -8.04 7.45 -14.17
N ARG A 203 -6.72 7.51 -14.00
CA ARG A 203 -5.79 6.44 -14.40
C ARG A 203 -5.46 5.49 -13.27
N LEU A 204 -5.57 5.98 -12.05
CA LEU A 204 -5.27 5.20 -10.86
C LEU A 204 -6.54 4.61 -10.26
N PRO A 205 -6.46 3.39 -9.69
CA PRO A 205 -7.56 2.84 -8.92
C PRO A 205 -7.76 3.66 -7.63
N GLN A 206 -9.01 4.02 -7.34
CA GLN A 206 -9.37 4.71 -6.11
C GLN A 206 -9.43 3.72 -4.96
N SER A 207 -8.48 3.82 -4.02
CA SER A 207 -8.35 2.89 -2.90
C SER A 207 -8.17 3.62 -1.57
N LYS A 208 -8.86 3.12 -0.54
CA LYS A 208 -8.66 3.51 0.86
C LYS A 208 -7.24 3.29 1.36
N LEU A 209 -6.47 2.41 0.69
CA LEU A 209 -5.08 2.12 1.00
C LEU A 209 -4.23 3.40 1.03
N MET A 210 -4.60 4.41 0.24
CA MET A 210 -3.88 5.68 0.12
C MET A 210 -4.05 6.58 1.36
N ASN A 211 -5.05 6.30 2.18
CA ASN A 211 -5.33 7.01 3.43
C ASN A 211 -4.73 6.31 4.65
N VAL A 212 -4.12 5.13 4.46
CA VAL A 212 -3.53 4.35 5.55
C VAL A 212 -2.16 4.89 5.91
N ASP A 213 -1.95 5.04 7.22
CA ASP A 213 -0.63 5.26 7.80
C ASP A 213 0.08 3.94 8.09
N PRO A 214 1.10 3.55 7.30
CA PRO A 214 1.81 2.30 7.55
C PRO A 214 2.59 2.32 8.88
N CYS A 215 2.88 3.48 9.46
CA CYS A 215 3.53 3.62 10.77
C CYS A 215 2.53 3.71 11.93
N ALA A 216 1.23 3.92 11.68
CA ALA A 216 0.23 4.01 12.77
C ALA A 216 0.08 2.69 13.55
N VAL A 217 0.54 1.56 13.00
CA VAL A 217 0.65 0.30 13.75
C VAL A 217 1.52 0.44 15.00
N ILE A 218 2.47 1.37 15.01
CA ILE A 218 3.30 1.64 16.19
C ILE A 218 2.41 2.06 17.38
N ASP A 219 1.30 2.76 17.18
CA ASP A 219 0.38 3.16 18.27
C ASP A 219 -0.31 1.96 18.94
N ALA A 220 -0.59 0.91 18.16
CA ALA A 220 -1.19 -0.31 18.68
C ALA A 220 -0.16 -1.22 19.36
N LEU A 221 1.06 -1.26 18.83
CA LEU A 221 2.16 -2.06 19.37
C LEU A 221 2.83 -1.40 20.60
N SER A 222 2.62 -0.10 20.82
CA SER A 222 3.35 0.70 21.81
C SER A 222 2.76 0.66 23.22
N GLY A 223 2.72 -0.54 23.79
CA GLY A 223 3.03 -0.72 25.21
C GLY A 223 4.51 -0.49 25.55
N GLN A 224 5.37 -0.26 24.54
CA GLN A 224 6.82 -0.11 24.68
C GLN A 224 7.28 1.35 24.64
N PRO A 225 8.23 1.75 25.50
CA PRO A 225 8.60 3.14 25.72
C PRO A 225 9.39 3.79 24.57
N LYS A 226 10.06 3.02 23.69
CA LYS A 226 10.80 3.55 22.53
C LYS A 226 10.66 2.67 21.30
N VAL A 227 10.49 3.32 20.15
CA VAL A 227 10.49 2.70 18.81
C VAL A 227 11.35 3.56 17.90
N GLU A 228 12.27 2.92 17.19
CA GLU A 228 13.12 3.56 16.19
C GLU A 228 12.48 3.37 14.81
N ILE A 229 12.16 4.47 14.13
CA ILE A 229 11.75 4.43 12.72
C ILE A 229 13.01 4.51 11.86
N SER A 230 13.16 3.58 10.92
CA SER A 230 14.27 3.59 9.95
C SER A 230 14.11 4.76 8.97
N THR A 231 15.17 5.51 8.75
CA THR A 231 15.25 6.50 7.66
C THR A 231 15.82 5.88 6.38
N PRO A 232 15.49 6.42 5.20
CA PRO A 232 14.46 7.45 4.96
C PRO A 232 13.04 6.90 5.08
N ILE A 233 12.07 7.75 5.43
CA ILE A 233 10.64 7.39 5.48
C ILE A 233 10.05 7.41 4.07
N TYR A 234 9.37 6.34 3.66
CA TYR A 234 8.73 6.22 2.34
C TYR A 234 7.19 6.37 2.44
N PRO A 235 6.52 6.95 1.42
CA PRO A 235 5.06 7.21 1.46
C PRO A 235 4.19 6.00 1.76
N PHE A 236 4.55 4.83 1.26
CA PHE A 236 3.75 3.62 1.39
C PHE A 236 4.45 2.52 2.19
N SER A 237 5.47 2.87 2.97
CA SER A 237 6.21 1.90 3.77
C SER A 237 6.65 2.47 5.11
N CYS A 238 6.62 1.64 6.14
CA CYS A 238 7.18 1.95 7.44
C CYS A 238 8.08 0.81 7.87
N ALA A 239 9.37 1.10 8.05
CA ALA A 239 10.30 0.18 8.70
C ALA A 239 10.61 0.72 10.09
N PHE A 240 10.47 -0.13 11.10
CA PHE A 240 10.67 0.26 12.49
C PHE A 240 11.25 -0.88 13.31
N LYS A 241 11.87 -0.52 14.44
CA LYS A 241 12.45 -1.46 15.39
C LYS A 241 11.99 -1.07 16.80
N PRO A 242 11.20 -1.91 17.47
CA PRO A 242 10.90 -1.72 18.89
C PRO A 242 12.17 -1.87 19.74
N GLU A 243 12.27 -1.18 20.87
CA GLU A 243 13.40 -1.29 21.80
C GLU A 243 13.62 -2.74 22.26
N GLY A 244 14.86 -3.23 22.14
CA GLY A 244 15.19 -4.64 22.43
C GLY A 244 14.58 -5.66 21.45
N GLY A 245 13.90 -5.20 20.41
CA GLY A 245 13.26 -6.03 19.40
C GLY A 245 14.03 -6.11 18.09
N THR A 246 13.43 -6.82 17.14
CA THR A 246 13.93 -7.01 15.78
C THR A 246 13.25 -6.07 14.79
N LYS A 247 13.86 -5.90 13.60
CA LYS A 247 13.32 -5.01 12.57
C LYS A 247 11.99 -5.56 12.05
N ARG A 248 11.03 -4.66 11.85
CA ARG A 248 9.74 -4.93 11.20
C ARG A 248 9.54 -3.94 10.07
N SER A 249 8.81 -4.36 9.04
CA SER A 249 8.39 -3.46 7.97
C SER A 249 6.97 -3.74 7.52
N ILE A 250 6.26 -2.67 7.21
CA ILE A 250 4.93 -2.68 6.60
C ILE A 250 5.05 -1.97 5.27
N THR A 251 4.54 -2.57 4.21
CA THR A 251 4.51 -1.96 2.87
C THR A 251 3.13 -2.11 2.26
N LEU A 252 2.55 -1.00 1.82
CA LEU A 252 1.28 -0.92 1.14
C LEU A 252 1.53 -1.03 -0.38
N LEU A 253 0.88 -1.98 -1.03
CA LEU A 253 1.13 -2.34 -2.44
C LEU A 253 -0.19 -2.62 -3.17
N PHE A 254 -0.07 -2.81 -4.48
CA PHE A 254 -1.10 -3.43 -5.32
C PHE A 254 -0.59 -4.74 -5.91
N GLU A 255 -1.51 -5.63 -6.26
CA GLU A 255 -1.28 -6.86 -7.00
C GLU A 255 -2.35 -6.99 -8.08
N GLU A 256 -2.00 -7.51 -9.26
CA GLU A 256 -3.02 -7.79 -10.28
C GLU A 256 -3.99 -8.86 -9.77
N ALA A 257 -5.29 -8.71 -10.05
CA ALA A 257 -6.32 -9.56 -9.45
C ALA A 257 -6.12 -11.06 -9.69
N ASP A 258 -5.70 -11.45 -10.89
CA ASP A 258 -5.45 -12.85 -11.20
C ASP A 258 -4.16 -13.37 -10.55
N ALA A 259 -3.13 -12.53 -10.42
CA ALA A 259 -1.91 -12.88 -9.70
C ALA A 259 -2.20 -13.08 -8.21
N ALA A 260 -2.98 -12.19 -7.59
CA ALA A 260 -3.41 -12.30 -6.20
C ALA A 260 -4.16 -13.62 -5.94
N ARG A 261 -5.13 -13.97 -6.80
CA ARG A 261 -5.89 -15.23 -6.70
C ARG A 261 -4.98 -16.46 -6.84
N ARG A 262 -4.07 -16.46 -7.82
CA ARG A 262 -3.10 -17.55 -8.00
C ARG A 262 -2.16 -17.71 -6.81
N SER A 263 -1.81 -16.62 -6.12
CA SER A 263 -0.96 -16.68 -4.93
C SER A 263 -1.69 -17.24 -3.69
N ILE A 264 -2.99 -16.95 -3.53
CA ILE A 264 -3.77 -17.41 -2.36
C ILE A 264 -4.26 -18.85 -2.52
N GLU A 265 -4.72 -19.24 -3.71
CA GLU A 265 -5.44 -20.50 -3.92
C GLU A 265 -4.68 -21.75 -3.42
N PRO A 266 -3.37 -21.92 -3.69
CA PRO A 266 -2.62 -23.07 -3.19
C PRO A 266 -2.49 -23.07 -1.66
N ALA A 267 -2.37 -21.90 -1.02
CA ALA A 267 -2.29 -21.80 0.44
C ALA A 267 -3.63 -22.15 1.07
N LYS A 268 -4.73 -21.63 0.52
CA LYS A 268 -6.11 -21.86 0.99
C LYS A 268 -6.52 -23.32 0.86
N SER A 269 -6.13 -23.98 -0.22
CA SER A 269 -6.42 -25.41 -0.44
C SER A 269 -5.44 -26.35 0.28
N GLY A 270 -4.49 -25.85 1.08
CA GLY A 270 -3.46 -26.66 1.75
C GLY A 270 -2.44 -27.32 0.82
N ARG A 271 -2.37 -26.92 -0.46
CA ARG A 271 -1.43 -27.47 -1.47
C ARG A 271 -0.07 -26.79 -1.45
N SER A 272 0.05 -25.62 -0.81
CA SER A 272 1.33 -24.93 -0.68
C SER A 272 2.17 -25.49 0.48
N SER A 273 3.39 -25.91 0.15
CA SER A 273 4.39 -26.29 1.15
C SER A 273 5.04 -25.09 1.84
N VAL A 274 5.06 -23.93 1.17
CA VAL A 274 5.75 -22.71 1.62
C VAL A 274 4.80 -21.75 2.32
N ASN A 275 3.65 -21.46 1.70
CA ASN A 275 2.72 -20.45 2.18
C ASN A 275 1.57 -21.10 2.96
N LYS A 276 1.26 -20.58 4.14
CA LYS A 276 0.08 -20.94 4.93
C LYS A 276 -1.00 -19.88 4.78
N TYR A 277 -2.26 -20.31 4.74
CA TYR A 277 -3.41 -19.42 4.66
C TYR A 277 -3.78 -18.87 6.04
N LEU A 278 -4.15 -17.60 6.08
CA LEU A 278 -4.70 -16.92 7.25
C LEU A 278 -5.92 -16.10 6.84
N ASP A 279 -6.86 -15.94 7.77
CA ASP A 279 -7.91 -14.93 7.69
C ASP A 279 -7.61 -13.84 8.71
N LEU A 280 -7.40 -12.61 8.22
CA LEU A 280 -7.12 -11.45 9.07
C LEU A 280 -8.32 -10.53 9.02
N LEU A 281 -9.23 -10.68 9.98
CA LEU A 281 -10.46 -9.90 10.04
C LEU A 281 -11.26 -10.02 8.72
N GLY A 282 -11.33 -11.17 8.06
CA GLY A 282 -11.98 -11.34 6.77
C GLY A 282 -11.14 -10.93 5.54
N ALA A 283 -9.91 -10.45 5.72
CA ALA A 283 -8.95 -10.29 4.63
C ALA A 283 -8.18 -11.61 4.42
N GLN A 284 -8.15 -12.09 3.19
CA GLN A 284 -7.44 -13.32 2.84
C GLN A 284 -5.93 -13.04 2.83
N ALA A 285 -5.16 -13.84 3.56
CA ALA A 285 -3.73 -13.62 3.72
C ALA A 285 -2.92 -14.91 3.55
N THR A 286 -1.65 -14.74 3.17
CA THR A 286 -0.65 -15.80 3.13
C THR A 286 0.51 -15.44 4.03
N ILE A 287 1.06 -16.44 4.72
CA ILE A 287 2.25 -16.28 5.55
C ILE A 287 3.29 -17.34 5.19
N SER A 288 4.55 -16.93 5.12
CA SER A 288 5.71 -17.80 4.95
C SER A 288 6.74 -17.48 6.02
N ALA A 289 7.34 -18.52 6.59
CA ALA A 289 8.43 -18.43 7.55
C ALA A 289 9.65 -19.16 6.99
N SER A 290 10.80 -18.50 6.94
CA SER A 290 12.06 -19.10 6.49
C SER A 290 13.21 -18.52 7.28
N GLY A 291 14.00 -19.36 7.96
CA GLY A 291 15.21 -18.92 8.66
C GLY A 291 15.00 -17.88 9.77
N GLY A 292 13.79 -17.82 10.36
CA GLY A 292 13.42 -16.79 11.34
C GLY A 292 12.86 -15.51 10.73
N ASP A 293 12.82 -15.40 9.40
CA ASP A 293 12.15 -14.31 8.69
C ASP A 293 10.72 -14.70 8.34
N CYS A 294 9.79 -13.86 8.74
CA CYS A 294 8.37 -14.00 8.45
C CYS A 294 7.93 -12.95 7.44
N MET A 295 7.32 -13.41 6.35
CA MET A 295 6.66 -12.56 5.36
C MET A 295 5.17 -12.91 5.34
N LEU A 296 4.33 -11.91 5.59
CA LEU A 296 2.88 -12.01 5.54
C LEU A 296 2.37 -11.05 4.46
N ILE A 297 1.51 -11.55 3.57
CA ILE A 297 0.81 -10.75 2.56
C ILE A 297 -0.68 -10.86 2.79
N ALA A 298 -1.33 -9.75 3.11
CA ALA A 298 -2.79 -9.65 3.25
C ALA A 298 -3.37 -8.98 1.99
N TYR A 299 -4.30 -9.66 1.33
CA TYR A 299 -5.00 -9.16 0.15
C TYR A 299 -6.32 -8.53 0.59
N LEU A 300 -6.41 -7.22 0.41
CA LEU A 300 -7.53 -6.41 0.86
C LEU A 300 -8.58 -6.38 -0.25
N ASP A 301 -9.83 -6.67 0.09
CA ASP A 301 -10.94 -6.65 -0.89
C ASP A 301 -10.70 -7.54 -2.13
N LEU A 302 -10.12 -8.73 -1.95
CA LEU A 302 -9.78 -9.66 -3.05
C LEU A 302 -10.95 -9.91 -4.03
N ASP A 303 -12.18 -9.94 -3.51
CA ASP A 303 -13.39 -10.20 -4.28
C ASP A 303 -13.94 -8.96 -5.01
N ARG A 304 -13.35 -7.78 -4.78
CA ARG A 304 -13.76 -6.49 -5.36
C ARG A 304 -12.55 -5.76 -5.93
N PRO A 305 -11.97 -6.26 -7.04
CA PRO A 305 -10.87 -5.57 -7.71
C PRO A 305 -11.28 -4.18 -8.17
N ILE A 306 -10.30 -3.28 -8.16
CA ILE A 306 -10.45 -1.87 -8.52
C ILE A 306 -9.57 -1.53 -9.73
N SER A 307 -9.99 -0.59 -10.54
CA SER A 307 -9.28 -0.13 -11.73
C SER A 307 -9.41 1.39 -11.87
N GLY A 308 -8.64 1.98 -12.79
CA GLY A 308 -8.90 3.34 -13.24
C GLY A 308 -10.17 3.41 -14.10
N SER A 309 -10.69 4.62 -14.32
CA SER A 309 -11.84 4.86 -15.20
C SER A 309 -11.44 5.22 -16.63
N ASP A 310 -10.16 5.48 -16.90
CA ASP A 310 -9.63 5.74 -18.23
C ASP A 310 -9.60 4.47 -19.10
N PRO A 311 -9.86 4.52 -20.41
CA PRO A 311 -9.86 3.34 -21.29
C PRO A 311 -8.56 2.53 -21.27
N LEU A 312 -7.40 3.18 -21.05
CA LEU A 312 -6.10 2.49 -20.95
C LEU A 312 -5.79 2.02 -19.53
N SER A 313 -6.67 2.25 -18.56
CA SER A 313 -6.44 2.00 -17.13
C SER A 313 -7.36 0.94 -16.53
N GLN A 314 -7.86 0.03 -17.36
CA GLN A 314 -8.86 -0.98 -16.97
C GLN A 314 -8.27 -2.24 -16.32
N LYS A 315 -6.95 -2.31 -16.13
CA LYS A 315 -6.31 -3.46 -15.45
C LYS A 315 -6.82 -3.58 -14.00
N PRO A 316 -7.31 -4.76 -13.56
CA PRO A 316 -7.88 -4.95 -12.25
C PRO A 316 -6.80 -5.17 -11.18
N TRP A 317 -6.85 -4.36 -10.12
CA TRP A 317 -5.89 -4.37 -9.02
C TRP A 317 -6.54 -4.72 -7.68
N ILE A 318 -5.77 -5.39 -6.83
CA ILE A 318 -6.08 -5.73 -5.46
C ILE A 318 -5.13 -4.96 -4.55
N PRO A 319 -5.62 -4.09 -3.66
CA PRO A 319 -4.79 -3.50 -2.61
C PRO A 319 -4.27 -4.62 -1.71
N LYS A 320 -2.98 -4.57 -1.37
CA LYS A 320 -2.37 -5.55 -0.46
C LYS A 320 -1.44 -4.88 0.54
N VAL A 321 -1.25 -5.55 1.65
CA VAL A 321 -0.27 -5.18 2.69
C VAL A 321 0.74 -6.30 2.79
N MET A 322 2.01 -5.94 2.69
CA MET A 322 3.12 -6.85 2.97
C MET A 322 3.74 -6.47 4.31
N VAL A 323 3.86 -7.43 5.21
CA VAL A 323 4.51 -7.29 6.51
C VAL A 323 5.70 -8.24 6.56
N ASN A 324 6.88 -7.70 6.85
CA ASN A 324 8.05 -8.50 7.19
C ASN A 324 8.42 -8.30 8.65
N ALA A 325 8.72 -9.37 9.37
CA ALA A 325 9.21 -9.34 10.74
C ALA A 325 10.13 -10.53 11.01
N GLU A 326 11.14 -10.34 11.85
CA GLU A 326 11.93 -11.46 12.37
C GLU A 326 11.23 -12.08 13.59
N ASP A 327 10.98 -13.38 13.53
CA ASP A 327 10.34 -14.18 14.56
C ASP A 327 10.95 -15.58 14.64
N GLU A 328 11.38 -15.98 15.83
CA GLU A 328 11.89 -17.34 16.08
C GLU A 328 10.77 -18.38 16.03
N ASN A 329 9.53 -17.95 16.23
CA ASN A 329 8.37 -18.82 16.15
C ASN A 329 7.90 -18.96 14.71
N ALA A 330 7.79 -20.20 14.23
CA ALA A 330 7.29 -20.54 12.89
C ALA A 330 5.84 -20.09 12.64
N SER A 331 5.06 -19.79 13.68
CA SER A 331 3.72 -19.19 13.53
C SER A 331 3.73 -17.67 13.33
N CYS A 332 4.91 -17.03 13.41
CA CYS A 332 5.14 -15.61 13.12
C CYS A 332 4.18 -14.63 13.82
N PRO A 333 3.94 -14.76 15.15
CA PRO A 333 2.97 -13.95 15.86
C PRO A 333 3.21 -12.44 15.71
N LYS A 334 4.46 -11.97 15.64
CA LYS A 334 4.76 -10.54 15.45
C LYS A 334 4.29 -10.01 14.09
N ALA A 335 4.42 -10.82 13.03
CA ALA A 335 3.95 -10.45 11.70
C ALA A 335 2.41 -10.46 11.64
N VAL A 336 1.78 -11.46 12.27
CA VAL A 336 0.32 -11.58 12.36
C VAL A 336 -0.29 -10.41 13.12
N GLU A 337 0.29 -10.02 14.26
CA GLU A 337 -0.14 -8.87 15.06
C GLU A 337 -0.10 -7.57 14.24
N ALA A 338 1.06 -7.27 13.65
CA ALA A 338 1.22 -6.06 12.84
C ALA A 338 0.30 -6.05 11.62
N ALA A 339 0.16 -7.18 10.92
CA ALA A 339 -0.72 -7.28 9.77
C ALA A 339 -2.20 -7.10 10.13
N THR A 340 -2.64 -7.71 11.24
CA THR A 340 -4.01 -7.56 11.74
C THR A 340 -4.32 -6.08 12.00
N GLU A 341 -3.38 -5.36 12.57
CA GLU A 341 -3.55 -3.93 12.85
C GLU A 341 -3.60 -3.07 11.58
N VAL A 342 -2.73 -3.31 10.58
CA VAL A 342 -2.83 -2.59 9.30
C VAL A 342 -4.17 -2.88 8.61
N VAL A 343 -4.64 -4.13 8.66
CA VAL A 343 -5.95 -4.50 8.09
C VAL A 343 -7.09 -3.76 8.81
N ARG A 344 -7.02 -3.63 10.14
CA ARG A 344 -7.97 -2.84 10.92
C ARG A 344 -7.96 -1.37 10.48
N LEU A 345 -6.78 -0.75 10.38
CA LEU A 345 -6.61 0.63 9.91
C LEU A 345 -7.16 0.83 8.49
N TYR A 346 -6.93 -0.12 7.58
CA TYR A 346 -7.48 -0.08 6.22
C TYR A 346 -9.02 -0.11 6.21
N LYS A 347 -9.63 -0.96 7.05
CA LYS A 347 -11.10 -1.03 7.14
C LYS A 347 -11.73 0.25 7.67
N GLU A 348 -11.05 0.92 8.60
CA GLU A 348 -11.48 2.19 9.20
C GLU A 348 -11.18 3.41 8.32
N ALA A 349 -10.26 3.28 7.38
CA ALA A 349 -9.96 4.33 6.42
C ALA A 349 -11.21 4.67 5.58
N LYS A 350 -11.41 5.97 5.38
CA LYS A 350 -12.52 6.51 4.61
C LYS A 350 -12.20 6.53 3.12
#